data_AF-A0A821JQL9-F1
#
_entry.id   AF-A0A821JQL9-F1
#
_cell.length_a   1.000
_cell.length_b   1.000
_cell.length_c   1.000
_cell.angle_alpha   90.00
_cell.angle_beta   90.00
_cell.angle_gamma   90.00
#
_symmetry.space_group_name_H-M   'P 1'
#
loop_
_entity.id
_entity.type
_entity.pdbx_description
1 polymer ?
#
loop_
_entity_poly.entity_id
_entity_poly.type
_entity_poly.pdbx_seq_one_letter_code
_entity_poly.pdbx_strand_id
1 'polypeptide(L)'
;YDHSNLGQTVNKSGIQQEILLNIFSPSCTIFLPHYSSTINDQHCNNINFDIIAQELKSIQQTLDSALSTSYCGAYIWKINNIRQKIVDAQTGRQKSIYSSVFYSSQSGYKMCLRLYLNGDGDVRDTHMSLFLVIMRGKYDAILYWPFSYQVSFCLMDQSPLNNNRRHITALFEPDIRSDCFQQPVYSMNHGYGIKDFMSLMEFEQNKSLYVIDDIMFIEAKINFFSERPAMSSISHTVGSPNDEEYVDTIGEDFTNIN
;
A
#
# COMPACT_ATOMS: atom_id res chain seq x y z
N TYR A 1 67.68 -2.39 -13.97
CA TYR A 1 67.42 -3.68 -14.63
C TYR A 1 66.06 -3.58 -15.29
N ASP A 2 66.09 -3.48 -16.62
CA ASP A 2 64.97 -3.53 -17.54
C ASP A 2 64.03 -4.73 -17.33
N HIS A 3 62.72 -4.55 -17.53
CA HIS A 3 62.04 -4.96 -18.76
C HIS A 3 60.49 -4.83 -18.66
N SER A 4 59.96 -3.89 -19.45
CA SER A 4 58.80 -4.00 -20.37
C SER A 4 57.55 -4.85 -20.04
N ASN A 5 56.41 -4.13 -19.95
CA ASN A 5 55.18 -4.23 -20.78
C ASN A 5 54.54 -5.60 -21.08
N LEU A 6 53.26 -5.77 -20.72
CA LEU A 6 52.18 -6.10 -21.67
C LEU A 6 50.80 -5.89 -21.01
N GLY A 7 50.03 -4.94 -21.52
CA GLY A 7 48.61 -4.80 -21.22
C GLY A 7 47.80 -5.91 -21.91
N GLN A 8 46.80 -6.45 -21.20
CA GLN A 8 45.72 -7.20 -21.81
C GLN A 8 44.38 -6.56 -21.41
N THR A 9 43.81 -5.88 -22.40
CA THR A 9 42.40 -5.53 -22.50
C THR A 9 41.54 -6.78 -22.37
N VAL A 10 40.77 -6.89 -21.28
CA VAL A 10 39.77 -7.95 -21.11
C VAL A 10 38.58 -7.64 -22.03
N ASN A 11 38.48 -8.41 -23.12
CA ASN A 11 37.35 -8.40 -24.04
C ASN A 11 36.07 -8.81 -23.30
N LYS A 12 35.19 -7.84 -23.01
CA LYS A 12 33.87 -8.05 -22.39
C LYS A 12 32.83 -8.72 -23.30
N SER A 13 33.22 -9.15 -24.51
CA SER A 13 32.35 -9.83 -25.48
C SER A 13 32.23 -11.34 -25.28
N GLY A 14 33.10 -11.96 -24.45
CA GLY A 14 33.11 -13.42 -24.27
C GLY A 14 32.18 -13.97 -23.19
N ILE A 15 31.74 -13.14 -22.24
CA ILE A 15 30.97 -13.61 -21.06
C ILE A 15 29.45 -13.57 -21.32
N GLN A 16 28.98 -12.86 -22.34
CA GLN A 16 27.56 -12.82 -22.70
C GLN A 16 27.09 -13.99 -23.58
N GLN A 17 27.98 -14.87 -24.04
CA GLN A 17 27.60 -16.03 -24.86
C GLN A 17 27.37 -17.32 -24.07
N GLU A 18 27.87 -17.44 -22.83
CA GLU A 18 27.73 -18.68 -22.05
C GLU A 18 26.42 -18.82 -21.26
N ILE A 19 25.59 -17.77 -21.15
CA ILE A 19 24.33 -17.84 -20.39
C ILE A 19 23.12 -18.23 -21.27
N LEU A 20 23.23 -18.16 -22.60
CA LEU A 20 22.10 -18.44 -23.51
C LEU A 20 21.98 -19.88 -24.01
N LEU A 21 22.87 -20.80 -23.59
CA LEU A 21 22.87 -22.18 -24.09
C LEU A 21 22.12 -23.21 -23.23
N ASN A 22 21.52 -22.82 -22.09
CA ASN A 22 20.90 -23.79 -21.16
C ASN A 22 19.36 -23.83 -21.15
N ILE A 23 18.67 -23.26 -22.14
CA ILE A 23 17.18 -23.28 -22.18
C ILE A 23 16.59 -24.05 -23.39
N PHE A 24 17.39 -24.47 -24.37
CA PHE A 24 16.88 -25.26 -25.50
C PHE A 24 17.42 -26.69 -25.51
N SER A 25 16.50 -27.64 -25.35
CA SER A 25 16.70 -29.09 -25.51
C SER A 25 17.24 -29.43 -26.92
N PRO A 26 18.14 -30.42 -27.10
CA PRO A 26 18.89 -30.61 -28.35
C PRO A 26 18.14 -31.35 -29.49
N SER A 27 16.81 -31.45 -29.47
CA SER A 27 16.07 -32.31 -30.41
C SER A 27 15.31 -31.60 -31.54
N CYS A 28 15.65 -30.36 -31.90
CA CYS A 28 15.04 -29.71 -33.07
C CYS A 28 16.08 -29.04 -33.96
N THR A 29 16.56 -29.79 -34.96
CA THR A 29 17.30 -29.23 -36.10
C THR A 29 16.28 -28.70 -37.12
N ILE A 30 15.96 -27.41 -37.07
CA ILE A 30 15.21 -26.75 -38.14
C ILE A 30 16.23 -25.99 -39.00
N PHE A 31 16.44 -26.48 -40.21
CA PHE A 31 17.17 -25.79 -41.27
C PHE A 31 16.34 -24.57 -41.70
N LEU A 32 16.88 -23.36 -41.54
CA LEU A 32 16.32 -22.15 -42.18
C LEU A 32 17.29 -21.62 -43.22
N PRO A 33 16.82 -21.33 -44.46
CA PRO A 33 17.66 -20.80 -45.52
C PRO A 33 18.06 -19.36 -45.20
N HIS A 34 19.27 -18.99 -45.63
CA HIS A 34 19.80 -17.63 -45.53
C HIS A 34 18.78 -16.58 -46.01
N TYR A 35 18.22 -15.82 -45.07
CA TYR A 35 17.47 -14.60 -45.35
C TYR A 35 18.23 -13.42 -44.75
N SER A 36 18.68 -12.51 -45.60
CA SER A 36 19.35 -11.27 -45.23
C SER A 36 18.32 -10.25 -44.72
N SER A 37 18.14 -10.16 -43.39
CA SER A 37 17.32 -9.10 -42.74
C SER A 37 17.80 -8.75 -41.33
N THR A 38 19.10 -8.55 -41.14
CA THR A 38 19.72 -8.49 -39.79
C THR A 38 19.49 -7.22 -38.96
N ILE A 39 18.80 -6.19 -39.46
CA ILE A 39 18.60 -4.93 -38.71
C ILE A 39 17.21 -4.83 -38.06
N ASN A 40 16.15 -5.28 -38.74
CA ASN A 40 14.78 -5.23 -38.18
C ASN A 40 14.57 -6.28 -37.09
N ASP A 41 15.14 -7.48 -37.25
CA ASP A 41 14.96 -8.57 -36.29
C ASP A 41 15.65 -8.28 -34.94
N GLN A 42 16.84 -7.66 -34.95
CA GLN A 42 17.53 -7.25 -33.71
C GLN A 42 16.79 -6.13 -32.97
N HIS A 43 16.26 -5.15 -33.70
CA HIS A 43 15.49 -4.06 -33.10
C HIS A 43 14.17 -4.57 -32.50
N CYS A 44 13.44 -5.42 -33.22
CA CYS A 44 12.22 -6.06 -32.72
C CYS A 44 12.50 -6.99 -31.53
N ASN A 45 13.62 -7.75 -31.54
CA ASN A 45 14.02 -8.58 -30.41
C ASN A 45 14.35 -7.76 -29.16
N ASN A 46 15.01 -6.60 -29.32
CA ASN A 46 15.29 -5.69 -28.21
C ASN A 46 14.00 -5.05 -27.65
N ILE A 47 13.08 -4.62 -28.52
CA ILE A 47 11.77 -4.10 -28.10
C ILE A 47 10.98 -5.17 -27.33
N ASN A 48 10.94 -6.40 -27.86
CA ASN A 48 10.26 -7.51 -27.19
C ASN A 48 10.87 -7.80 -25.82
N PHE A 49 12.20 -7.75 -25.69
CA PHE A 49 12.88 -7.92 -24.42
C PHE A 49 12.54 -6.80 -23.42
N ASP A 50 12.52 -5.55 -23.86
CA ASP A 50 12.18 -4.39 -23.02
C ASP A 50 10.73 -4.47 -22.53
N ILE A 51 9.79 -4.86 -23.40
CA ILE A 51 8.38 -5.08 -23.03
C ILE A 51 8.28 -6.16 -21.96
N ILE A 52 8.90 -7.32 -22.19
CA ILE A 52 8.88 -8.44 -21.23
C ILE A 52 9.50 -8.01 -19.89
N ALA A 53 10.63 -7.30 -19.92
CA ALA A 53 11.28 -6.81 -18.70
C ALA A 53 10.38 -5.83 -17.93
N GLN A 54 9.65 -4.95 -18.63
CA GLN A 54 8.70 -4.02 -18.02
C GLN A 54 7.50 -4.74 -17.41
N GLU A 55 6.94 -5.74 -18.09
CA GLU A 55 5.85 -6.57 -17.56
C GLU A 55 6.29 -7.37 -16.33
N LEU A 56 7.45 -8.03 -16.38
CA LEU A 56 8.00 -8.75 -15.24
C LEU A 56 8.19 -7.83 -14.02
N LYS A 57 8.69 -6.62 -14.25
CA LYS A 57 8.82 -5.60 -13.20
C LYS A 57 7.47 -5.22 -12.60
N SER A 58 6.45 -5.03 -13.44
CA SER A 58 5.09 -4.69 -13.01
C SER A 58 4.43 -5.83 -12.21
N ILE A 59 4.61 -7.08 -12.66
CA ILE A 59 4.10 -8.26 -11.97
C ILE A 59 4.78 -8.42 -10.61
N GLN A 60 6.11 -8.28 -10.55
CA GLN A 60 6.85 -8.35 -9.29
C GLN A 60 6.36 -7.29 -8.29
N GLN A 61 6.18 -6.05 -8.74
CA GLN A 61 5.64 -4.97 -7.90
C GLN A 61 4.22 -5.28 -7.39
N THR A 62 3.38 -5.88 -8.24
CA THR A 62 2.03 -6.30 -7.87
C THR A 62 2.07 -7.41 -6.82
N LEU A 63 2.95 -8.39 -7.00
CA LEU A 63 3.15 -9.49 -6.06
C LEU A 63 3.66 -8.99 -4.71
N ASP A 64 4.69 -8.15 -4.70
CA ASP A 64 5.24 -7.56 -3.49
C ASP A 64 4.19 -6.74 -2.74
N SER A 65 3.34 -6.01 -3.46
CA SER A 65 2.23 -5.24 -2.88
C SER A 65 1.16 -6.16 -2.28
N ALA A 66 0.81 -7.25 -2.96
CA ALA A 66 -0.16 -8.22 -2.46
C ALA A 66 0.34 -8.94 -1.20
N LEU A 67 1.62 -9.35 -1.18
CA LEU A 67 2.25 -10.03 -0.05
C LEU A 67 2.44 -9.12 1.18
N SER A 68 2.58 -7.81 0.97
CA SER A 68 2.76 -6.82 2.04
C SER A 68 1.46 -6.15 2.48
N THR A 69 0.31 -6.54 1.93
CA THR A 69 -0.98 -5.94 2.27
C THR A 69 -1.36 -6.29 3.71
N SER A 70 -1.61 -5.26 4.53
CA SER A 70 -2.11 -5.43 5.89
C SER A 70 -3.64 -5.42 5.94
N TYR A 71 -4.22 -6.21 6.86
CA TYR A 71 -5.67 -6.34 7.08
C TYR A 71 -6.06 -6.20 8.56
N CYS A 72 -5.29 -5.45 9.35
CA CYS A 72 -5.58 -5.25 10.77
C CYS A 72 -5.68 -3.76 11.16
N GLY A 73 -5.74 -2.87 10.17
CA GLY A 73 -5.76 -1.42 10.39
C GLY A 73 -4.46 -0.83 10.93
N ALA A 74 -3.39 -1.63 11.02
CA ALA A 74 -2.03 -1.15 11.23
C ALA A 74 -1.19 -1.45 9.98
N TYR A 75 -0.45 -0.46 9.48
CA TYR A 75 0.34 -0.59 8.26
C TYR A 75 1.71 0.07 8.43
N ILE A 76 2.78 -0.66 8.09
CA ILE A 76 4.14 -0.14 8.07
C ILE A 76 4.58 0.00 6.61
N TRP A 77 4.82 1.25 6.21
CA TRP A 77 5.33 1.60 4.90
C TRP A 77 6.85 1.69 4.92
N LYS A 78 7.49 0.74 4.24
CA LYS A 78 8.94 0.79 3.92
C LYS A 78 9.15 1.62 2.66
N ILE A 79 9.87 2.73 2.78
CA ILE A 79 10.15 3.65 1.68
C ILE A 79 11.63 3.56 1.32
N ASN A 80 11.96 2.87 0.23
CA ASN A 80 13.32 2.80 -0.30
C ASN A 80 13.66 4.04 -1.14
N ASN A 81 14.96 4.26 -1.41
CA ASN A 81 15.47 5.30 -2.32
C ASN A 81 15.06 6.71 -1.87
N ILE A 82 15.05 6.96 -0.56
CA ILE A 82 14.49 8.20 0.00
C ILE A 82 15.27 9.43 -0.45
N ARG A 83 16.60 9.32 -0.61
CA ARG A 83 17.44 10.43 -1.10
C ARG A 83 16.99 10.93 -2.46
N GLN A 84 16.74 10.02 -3.41
CA GLN A 84 16.27 10.40 -4.75
C GLN A 84 14.88 11.02 -4.68
N LYS A 85 13.97 10.44 -3.89
CA LYS A 85 12.60 10.93 -3.75
C LYS A 85 12.53 12.33 -3.12
N ILE A 86 13.45 12.67 -2.21
CA ILE A 86 13.57 14.03 -1.66
C ILE A 86 13.96 15.01 -2.77
N VAL A 87 14.97 14.68 -3.58
CA VAL A 87 15.39 15.51 -4.72
C VAL A 87 14.25 15.67 -5.73
N ASP A 88 13.51 14.59 -6.02
CA ASP A 88 12.36 14.63 -6.93
C ASP A 88 11.24 15.54 -6.41
N ALA A 89 11.00 15.55 -5.10
CA ALA A 89 10.00 16.41 -4.46
C ALA A 89 10.42 17.89 -4.48
N GLN A 90 11.69 18.19 -4.17
CA GLN A 90 12.25 19.54 -4.18
C GLN A 90 12.28 20.15 -5.58
N THR A 91 12.70 19.36 -6.58
CA THR A 91 12.73 19.78 -7.99
C THR A 91 11.34 19.79 -8.64
N GLY A 92 10.31 19.28 -7.95
CA GLY A 92 8.94 19.20 -8.45
C GLY A 92 8.70 18.10 -9.48
N ARG A 93 9.70 17.26 -9.78
CA ARG A 93 9.58 16.09 -10.66
C ARG A 93 8.53 15.11 -10.18
N GLN A 94 8.49 14.87 -8.86
CA GLN A 94 7.47 14.06 -8.21
C GLN A 94 7.13 14.67 -6.85
N LYS A 95 6.02 15.42 -6.79
CA LYS A 95 5.60 16.15 -5.58
C LYS A 95 5.21 15.24 -4.41
N SER A 96 4.62 14.08 -4.71
CA SER A 96 4.14 13.13 -3.70
C SER A 96 4.32 11.70 -4.16
N ILE A 97 4.42 10.79 -3.19
CA ILE A 97 4.46 9.35 -3.38
C ILE A 97 3.29 8.69 -2.65
N TYR A 98 2.83 7.54 -3.18
CA TYR A 98 1.78 6.74 -2.56
C TYR A 98 2.36 5.45 -1.98
N SER A 99 1.78 4.98 -0.88
CA SER A 99 2.06 3.65 -0.35
C SER A 99 1.30 2.57 -1.11
N SER A 100 1.63 1.31 -0.82
CA SER A 100 0.74 0.20 -1.15
C SER A 100 -0.57 0.30 -0.36
N VAL A 101 -1.59 -0.40 -0.83
CA VAL A 101 -2.89 -0.46 -0.17
C VAL A 101 -2.80 -1.27 1.11
N PHE A 102 -3.57 -0.86 2.12
CA PHE A 102 -3.83 -1.63 3.32
C PHE A 102 -5.31 -1.52 3.71
N TYR A 103 -5.76 -2.40 4.60
CA TYR A 103 -7.14 -2.52 5.01
C TYR A 103 -7.30 -2.47 6.53
N SER A 104 -8.46 -1.98 6.97
CA SER A 104 -8.84 -2.02 8.40
C SER A 104 -9.09 -3.45 8.91
N SER A 105 -9.62 -4.31 8.05
CA SER A 105 -9.92 -5.73 8.31
C SER A 105 -10.01 -6.49 6.98
N GLN A 106 -10.17 -7.82 7.01
CA GLN A 106 -10.37 -8.64 5.80
C GLN A 106 -11.54 -8.15 4.91
N SER A 107 -12.59 -7.62 5.54
CA SER A 107 -13.76 -7.06 4.88
C SER A 107 -13.94 -5.57 5.20
N GLY A 108 -12.82 -4.87 5.37
CA GLY A 108 -12.77 -3.51 5.90
C GLY A 108 -12.58 -2.40 4.85
N TYR A 109 -12.37 -1.18 5.34
CA TYR A 109 -12.04 -0.02 4.54
C TYR A 109 -10.72 -0.25 3.81
N LYS A 110 -10.67 0.15 2.53
CA LYS A 110 -9.45 0.14 1.72
C LYS A 110 -8.79 1.51 1.77
N MET A 111 -7.50 1.55 2.09
CA MET A 111 -6.79 2.81 2.31
C MET A 111 -5.37 2.75 1.71
N CYS A 112 -4.79 3.92 1.47
CA CYS A 112 -3.35 4.07 1.27
C CYS A 112 -2.87 5.39 1.90
N LEU A 113 -1.56 5.57 1.96
CA LEU A 113 -0.93 6.80 2.42
C LEU A 113 -0.41 7.60 1.23
N ARG A 114 -0.42 8.92 1.37
CA ARG A 114 0.21 9.85 0.44
C ARG A 114 1.17 10.76 1.20
N LEU A 115 2.44 10.72 0.82
CA LEU A 115 3.51 11.49 1.45
C LEU A 115 4.06 12.54 0.49
N TYR A 116 4.19 13.76 1.00
CA TYR A 116 4.86 14.88 0.35
C TYR A 116 6.15 15.17 1.12
N LEU A 117 7.27 14.71 0.58
CA LEU A 117 8.59 14.84 1.20
C LEU A 117 9.09 16.30 1.28
N ASN A 118 8.47 17.20 0.53
CA ASN A 118 8.80 18.63 0.51
C ASN A 118 7.56 19.50 0.81
N GLY A 119 6.57 18.92 1.48
CA GLY A 119 5.35 19.59 1.91
C GLY A 119 4.31 19.79 0.81
N ASP A 120 3.09 20.09 1.22
CA ASP A 120 1.97 20.42 0.34
C ASP A 120 1.33 21.77 0.72
N GLY A 121 0.86 22.51 -0.28
CA GLY A 121 0.20 23.79 -0.08
C GLY A 121 1.08 24.85 0.59
N ASP A 122 0.56 25.41 1.68
CA ASP A 122 1.11 26.52 2.46
C ASP A 122 2.35 26.16 3.30
N VAL A 123 2.58 24.86 3.55
CA VAL A 123 3.75 24.36 4.30
C VAL A 123 4.82 23.74 3.40
N ARG A 124 4.69 23.92 2.08
CA ARG A 124 5.72 23.51 1.11
C ARG A 124 7.08 24.11 1.46
N ASP A 125 8.14 23.34 1.22
CA ASP A 125 9.54 23.72 1.50
C ASP A 125 9.87 23.91 3.00
N THR A 126 8.93 23.68 3.91
CA THR A 126 9.14 23.83 5.37
C THR A 126 8.87 22.55 6.16
N HIS A 127 7.87 21.76 5.77
CA HIS A 127 7.48 20.52 6.45
C HIS A 127 7.29 19.37 5.45
N MET A 128 7.38 18.14 5.91
CA MET A 128 6.77 16.98 5.24
C MET A 128 5.30 16.90 5.60
N SER A 129 4.48 16.54 4.63
CA SER A 129 3.03 16.36 4.81
C SER A 129 2.64 14.91 4.56
N LEU A 130 1.82 14.33 5.45
CA LEU A 130 1.39 12.93 5.37
C LEU A 130 -0.13 12.85 5.45
N PHE A 131 -0.72 12.14 4.49
CA PHE A 131 -2.17 12.03 4.34
C PHE A 131 -2.61 10.57 4.27
N LEU A 132 -3.77 10.29 4.86
CA LEU A 132 -4.55 9.08 4.61
C LEU A 132 -5.43 9.32 3.40
N VAL A 133 -5.54 8.32 2.54
CA VAL A 133 -6.44 8.33 1.38
C VAL A 133 -7.38 7.14 1.50
N ILE A 134 -8.68 7.42 1.59
CA ILE A 134 -9.71 6.38 1.49
C ILE A 134 -9.91 6.02 0.03
N MET A 135 -9.84 4.72 -0.26
CA MET A 135 -10.01 4.17 -1.59
C MET A 135 -11.31 3.36 -1.66
N ARG A 136 -11.89 3.26 -2.85
CA ARG A 136 -13.05 2.41 -3.07
C ARG A 136 -12.71 0.94 -2.85
N GLY A 137 -13.37 0.34 -1.87
CA GLY A 137 -13.22 -1.04 -1.45
C GLY A 137 -14.33 -1.94 -1.99
N LYS A 138 -14.10 -3.26 -1.87
CA LYS A 138 -15.09 -4.28 -2.28
C LYS A 138 -16.30 -4.34 -1.33
N TYR A 139 -16.10 -3.96 -0.07
CA TYR A 139 -17.08 -4.10 1.00
C TYR A 139 -17.72 -2.78 1.41
N ASP A 140 -17.50 -1.69 0.67
CA ASP A 140 -17.97 -0.34 1.05
C ASP A 140 -19.47 -0.28 1.31
N ALA A 141 -20.28 -1.12 0.65
CA ALA A 141 -21.74 -1.17 0.83
C ALA A 141 -22.21 -1.68 2.20
N ILE A 142 -21.33 -2.38 2.95
CA ILE A 142 -21.64 -2.92 4.28
C ILE A 142 -20.82 -2.24 5.40
N LEU A 143 -20.04 -1.22 5.05
CA LEU A 143 -19.25 -0.44 6.00
C LEU A 143 -20.04 0.81 6.43
N TYR A 144 -19.67 1.36 7.58
CA TYR A 144 -20.25 2.62 8.07
C TYR A 144 -19.64 3.81 7.34
N TRP A 145 -20.48 4.78 7.03
CA TRP A 145 -20.06 6.03 6.43
C TRP A 145 -20.74 7.21 7.13
N PRO A 146 -20.05 8.36 7.24
CA PRO A 146 -18.66 8.60 6.84
C PRO A 146 -17.63 7.88 7.74
N PHE A 147 -16.41 7.69 7.25
CA PHE A 147 -15.30 7.15 8.03
C PHE A 147 -14.98 8.08 9.21
N SER A 148 -15.03 7.55 10.43
CA SER A 148 -14.95 8.34 11.67
C SER A 148 -13.99 7.77 12.71
N TYR A 149 -13.05 6.92 12.31
CA TYR A 149 -12.08 6.31 13.22
C TYR A 149 -10.81 7.16 13.30
N GLN A 150 -10.32 7.40 14.52
CA GLN A 150 -9.07 8.12 14.76
C GLN A 150 -7.91 7.45 14.00
N VAL A 151 -7.06 8.27 13.42
CA VAL A 151 -5.88 7.83 12.67
C VAL A 151 -4.63 8.34 13.37
N SER A 152 -3.66 7.46 13.56
CA SER A 152 -2.33 7.79 14.07
C SER A 152 -1.28 7.51 13.01
N PHE A 153 -0.38 8.47 12.82
CA PHE A 153 0.82 8.35 12.01
C PHE A 153 2.06 8.38 12.89
N CYS A 154 3.09 7.64 12.45
CA CYS A 154 4.36 7.56 13.15
C CYS A 154 5.52 7.47 12.14
N LEU A 155 6.43 8.44 12.15
CA LEU A 155 7.73 8.32 11.50
C LEU A 155 8.69 7.60 12.45
N MET A 156 9.22 6.48 11.99
CA MET A 156 9.96 5.58 12.85
C MET A 156 11.42 6.01 13.00
N ASP A 157 11.85 6.27 14.25
CA ASP A 157 13.26 6.31 14.60
C ASP A 157 13.83 4.89 14.52
N GLN A 158 14.90 4.74 13.75
CA GLN A 158 15.56 3.46 13.44
C GLN A 158 16.81 3.23 14.29
N SER A 159 17.04 4.03 15.32
CA SER A 159 18.17 3.89 16.24
C SER A 159 18.28 2.46 16.78
N PRO A 160 19.50 1.89 16.87
CA PRO A 160 19.69 0.49 17.27
C PRO A 160 19.32 0.23 18.74
N LEU A 161 19.32 1.27 19.59
CA LEU A 161 18.92 1.19 20.99
C LEU A 161 17.45 1.56 21.14
N ASN A 162 16.58 0.55 21.30
CA ASN A 162 15.12 0.71 21.34
C ASN A 162 14.62 1.70 22.42
N ASN A 163 15.32 1.81 23.55
CA ASN A 163 14.84 2.58 24.71
C ASN A 163 14.91 4.10 24.52
N ASN A 164 15.60 4.59 23.48
CA ASN A 164 15.77 6.02 23.21
C ASN A 164 15.17 6.45 21.87
N ARG A 165 14.34 5.59 21.24
CA ARG A 165 13.73 5.92 19.95
C ARG A 165 12.76 7.09 20.09
N ARG A 166 13.02 8.15 19.34
CA ARG A 166 12.21 9.37 19.27
C ARG A 166 11.36 9.35 18.01
N HIS A 167 10.39 8.45 18.02
CA HIS A 167 9.33 8.41 17.02
C HIS A 167 8.61 9.77 16.94
N ILE A 168 8.35 10.23 15.72
CA ILE A 168 7.51 11.42 15.51
C ILE A 168 6.10 10.94 15.24
N THR A 169 5.19 11.23 16.16
CA THR A 169 3.81 10.76 16.09
C THR A 169 2.84 11.94 15.99
N ALA A 170 1.80 11.75 15.18
CA ALA A 170 0.70 12.70 15.08
C ALA A 170 -0.59 11.93 14.86
N LEU A 171 -1.69 12.43 15.40
CA LEU A 171 -3.00 11.83 15.24
C LEU A 171 -4.01 12.86 14.76
N PHE A 172 -5.05 12.40 14.08
CA PHE A 172 -6.21 13.23 13.76
C PHE A 172 -7.51 12.44 13.90
N GLU A 173 -8.57 13.18 14.19
CA GLU A 173 -9.95 12.69 14.09
C GLU A 173 -10.52 13.08 12.72
N PRO A 174 -11.12 12.14 11.97
CA PRO A 174 -11.81 12.48 10.73
C PRO A 174 -12.96 13.47 10.94
N ASP A 175 -12.99 14.55 10.16
CA ASP A 175 -14.17 15.40 10.08
C ASP A 175 -15.25 14.73 9.22
N ILE A 176 -16.32 14.25 9.86
CA ILE A 176 -17.44 13.57 9.20
C ILE A 176 -18.15 14.41 8.13
N ARG A 177 -17.93 15.72 8.09
CA ARG A 177 -18.48 16.62 7.07
C ARG A 177 -17.60 16.75 5.83
N SER A 178 -16.35 16.31 5.90
CA SER A 178 -15.40 16.39 4.80
C SER A 178 -15.64 15.30 3.76
N ASP A 179 -15.56 15.68 2.49
CA ASP A 179 -15.63 14.76 1.35
C ASP A 179 -14.51 13.71 1.35
N CYS A 180 -13.41 13.97 2.07
CA CYS A 180 -12.28 13.03 2.18
C CYS A 180 -12.69 11.71 2.88
N PHE A 181 -13.72 11.76 3.72
CA PHE A 181 -14.15 10.64 4.58
C PHE A 181 -15.51 10.05 4.20
N GLN A 182 -16.17 10.59 3.18
CA GLN A 182 -17.41 10.02 2.66
C GLN A 182 -17.14 8.70 1.92
N GLN A 183 -18.19 7.93 1.67
CA GLN A 183 -18.11 6.73 0.85
C GLN A 183 -17.52 7.07 -0.54
N PRO A 184 -16.42 6.41 -0.96
CA PRO A 184 -15.81 6.70 -2.25
C PRO A 184 -16.73 6.42 -3.43
N VAL A 185 -16.99 7.45 -4.23
CA VAL A 185 -17.71 7.33 -5.51
C VAL A 185 -16.76 6.86 -6.62
N TYR A 186 -15.56 7.44 -6.66
CA TYR A 186 -14.50 7.13 -7.62
C TYR A 186 -13.46 6.16 -7.03
N SER A 187 -12.30 6.02 -7.65
CA SER A 187 -11.25 5.10 -7.20
C SER A 187 -10.67 5.48 -5.83
N MET A 188 -10.54 6.77 -5.54
CA MET A 188 -10.02 7.32 -4.29
C MET A 188 -10.64 8.68 -3.97
N ASN A 189 -10.77 8.98 -2.69
CA ASN A 189 -11.10 10.31 -2.20
C ASN A 189 -9.85 11.22 -2.24
N HIS A 190 -10.04 12.51 -1.95
CA HIS A 190 -8.92 13.38 -1.62
C HIS A 190 -8.25 12.92 -0.31
N GLY A 191 -6.94 13.13 -0.22
CA GLY A 191 -6.19 12.79 0.99
C GLY A 191 -6.43 13.80 2.11
N TYR A 192 -6.54 13.30 3.34
CA TYR A 192 -6.62 14.12 4.55
C TYR A 192 -5.61 13.64 5.59
N GLY A 193 -5.01 14.55 6.33
CA GLY A 193 -3.98 14.22 7.31
C GLY A 193 -3.25 15.45 7.84
N ILE A 194 -1.98 15.27 8.15
CA ILE A 194 -1.17 16.25 8.88
C ILE A 194 -0.22 16.94 7.88
N LYS A 195 -0.49 18.22 7.61
CA LYS A 195 0.32 19.03 6.69
C LYS A 195 1.72 19.29 7.24
N ASP A 196 1.83 19.59 8.52
CA ASP A 196 3.04 19.94 9.27
C ASP A 196 3.60 18.73 10.04
N PHE A 197 3.54 17.54 9.45
CA PHE A 197 3.85 16.28 10.14
C PHE A 197 5.29 16.20 10.66
N MET A 198 6.26 16.71 9.90
CA MET A 198 7.66 16.74 10.30
C MET A 198 8.36 17.96 9.70
N SER A 199 8.98 18.79 10.52
CA SER A 199 9.78 19.93 10.05
C SER A 199 10.95 19.43 9.20
N LEU A 200 11.16 20.04 8.02
CA LEU A 200 12.30 19.69 7.16
C LEU A 200 13.63 20.10 7.79
N MET A 201 13.64 21.18 8.56
CA MET A 201 14.84 21.61 9.29
C MET A 201 15.22 20.58 10.36
N GLU A 202 14.24 20.14 11.17
CA GLU A 202 14.47 19.10 12.18
C GLU A 202 14.83 17.76 11.55
N PHE A 203 14.20 17.42 10.43
CA PHE A 203 14.46 16.19 9.70
C PHE A 203 15.89 16.15 9.17
N GLU A 204 16.38 17.22 8.56
CA GLU A 204 17.75 17.26 8.05
C GLU A 204 18.79 17.21 9.19
N GLN A 205 18.50 17.82 10.35
CA GLN A 205 19.37 17.72 11.53
C GLN A 205 19.46 16.30 12.11
N ASN A 206 18.35 15.55 12.06
CA ASN A 206 18.22 14.24 12.69
C ASN A 206 18.09 13.09 11.65
N LYS A 207 18.48 13.34 10.41
CA LYS A 207 18.20 12.47 9.26
C LYS A 207 18.71 11.04 9.43
N SER A 208 19.86 10.88 10.07
CA SER A 208 20.48 9.57 10.34
C SER A 208 19.68 8.70 11.30
N LEU A 209 18.76 9.27 12.08
CA LEU A 209 17.85 8.52 12.96
C LEU A 209 16.67 7.94 12.17
N TYR A 210 16.17 8.69 11.19
CA TYR A 210 14.96 8.34 10.45
C TYR A 210 15.24 7.67 9.09
N VAL A 211 16.46 7.79 8.57
CA VAL A 211 16.92 7.22 7.30
C VAL A 211 18.18 6.40 7.50
N ILE A 212 18.06 5.08 7.38
CA ILE A 212 19.16 4.12 7.41
C ILE A 212 19.12 3.32 6.10
N ASP A 213 20.28 3.09 5.47
CA ASP A 213 20.39 2.37 4.19
C ASP A 213 19.47 2.91 3.07
N ASP A 214 19.27 4.23 3.03
CA ASP A 214 18.35 4.91 2.11
C ASP A 214 16.87 4.51 2.27
N ILE A 215 16.53 3.99 3.45
CA ILE A 215 15.20 3.49 3.80
C ILE A 215 14.63 4.33 4.94
N MET A 216 13.36 4.70 4.79
CA MET A 216 12.52 5.32 5.81
C MET A 216 11.32 4.43 6.12
N PHE A 217 10.85 4.43 7.37
CA PHE A 217 9.63 3.72 7.75
C PHE A 217 8.58 4.68 8.32
N ILE A 218 7.36 4.58 7.80
CA ILE A 218 6.19 5.28 8.33
C ILE A 218 5.15 4.24 8.72
N GLU A 219 4.60 4.35 9.92
CA GLU A 219 3.48 3.55 10.37
C GLU A 219 2.18 4.38 10.35
N ALA A 220 1.09 3.76 9.92
CA ALA A 220 -0.26 4.27 10.11
C ALA A 220 -1.10 3.26 10.89
N LYS A 221 -1.88 3.73 11.86
CA LYS A 221 -2.77 2.92 12.71
C LYS A 221 -4.15 3.55 12.76
N ILE A 222 -5.17 2.74 12.52
CA ILE A 222 -6.58 3.09 12.67
C ILE A 222 -7.07 2.57 14.03
N ASN A 223 -7.63 3.45 14.84
CA ASN A 223 -8.13 3.10 16.17
C ASN A 223 -9.62 2.76 16.11
N PHE A 224 -9.96 1.47 16.26
CA PHE A 224 -11.35 0.98 16.23
C PHE A 224 -12.01 0.88 17.62
N PHE A 225 -11.33 1.31 18.69
CA PHE A 225 -11.86 1.25 20.05
C PHE A 225 -12.72 2.46 20.42
N SER A 226 -12.77 3.50 19.58
CA SER A 226 -13.76 4.55 19.71
C SER A 226 -15.16 3.96 19.45
N GLU A 227 -16.10 4.22 20.36
CA GLU A 227 -17.42 3.59 20.39
C GLU A 227 -18.07 3.56 19.00
N ARG A 228 -18.41 2.35 18.53
CA ARG A 228 -19.28 2.21 17.37
C ARG A 228 -20.61 2.91 17.74
N PRO A 229 -21.17 3.77 16.87
CA PRO A 229 -22.56 4.19 17.03
C PRO A 229 -23.41 2.93 17.19
N ALA A 230 -24.19 2.86 18.28
CA ALA A 230 -24.98 1.69 18.62
C ALA A 230 -25.81 1.25 17.42
N MET A 231 -25.58 0.03 16.92
CA MET A 231 -26.50 -0.56 15.95
C MET A 231 -27.83 -0.78 16.64
N SER A 232 -28.89 -0.16 16.13
CA SER A 232 -30.25 -0.64 16.38
C SER A 232 -30.41 -1.96 15.63
N SER A 233 -30.09 -3.08 16.26
CA SER A 233 -30.37 -4.40 15.69
C SER A 233 -31.86 -4.69 15.78
N ILE A 234 -32.51 -4.88 14.62
CA ILE A 234 -33.81 -5.55 14.55
C ILE A 234 -33.52 -7.05 14.59
N SER A 235 -33.67 -7.67 15.75
CA SER A 235 -33.61 -9.13 15.86
C SER A 235 -34.95 -9.73 15.45
N HIS A 236 -34.98 -10.49 14.36
CA HIS A 236 -36.09 -11.40 14.10
C HIS A 236 -35.85 -12.68 14.90
N THR A 237 -36.56 -12.83 16.01
CA THR A 237 -36.63 -14.12 16.72
C THR A 237 -37.43 -15.09 15.86
N VAL A 238 -36.77 -16.07 15.26
CA VAL A 238 -37.48 -17.23 14.68
C VAL A 238 -37.98 -18.05 15.86
N GLY A 239 -39.29 -18.01 16.12
CA GLY A 239 -39.90 -18.88 17.12
C GLY A 239 -39.71 -20.34 16.72
N SER A 240 -39.16 -21.16 17.61
CA SER A 240 -39.10 -22.60 17.41
C SER A 240 -40.50 -23.18 17.28
N PRO A 241 -40.80 -24.00 16.26
CA PRO A 241 -41.96 -24.87 16.29
C PRO A 241 -41.59 -26.07 17.15
N ASN A 242 -42.32 -26.25 18.26
CA ASN A 242 -42.59 -27.49 18.99
C ASN A 242 -42.59 -27.21 20.49
N ASP A 243 -43.79 -26.98 21.02
CA ASP A 243 -44.25 -27.60 22.25
C ASP A 243 -45.76 -27.80 22.07
N GLU A 244 -46.12 -28.94 21.48
CA GLU A 244 -47.44 -29.53 21.71
C GLU A 244 -47.47 -29.93 23.19
N GLU A 245 -48.20 -29.18 24.03
CA GLU A 245 -48.67 -29.70 25.30
C GLU A 245 -50.20 -29.82 25.25
N TYR A 246 -50.58 -31.07 25.02
CA TYR A 246 -51.87 -31.68 25.24
C TYR A 246 -52.35 -31.45 26.68
N VAL A 247 -53.49 -30.77 26.86
CA VAL A 247 -54.39 -31.01 27.99
C VAL A 247 -55.82 -31.01 27.47
N ASP A 248 -56.41 -32.20 27.39
CA ASP A 248 -57.80 -32.47 27.10
C ASP A 248 -58.71 -32.09 28.30
N THR A 249 -59.77 -31.32 27.99
CA THR A 249 -61.21 -31.46 28.34
C THR A 249 -61.57 -31.79 29.82
N ILE A 250 -62.54 -31.19 30.54
CA ILE A 250 -63.99 -31.02 30.31
C ILE A 250 -64.51 -30.04 31.41
N GLY A 251 -65.38 -29.07 31.13
CA GLY A 251 -66.81 -29.25 31.41
C GLY A 251 -67.51 -27.96 31.88
N GLU A 252 -68.48 -27.54 31.06
CA GLU A 252 -69.76 -26.89 31.40
C GLU A 252 -69.77 -25.49 32.05
N ASP A 253 -70.73 -24.59 31.80
CA ASP A 253 -71.71 -24.30 30.75
C ASP A 253 -72.37 -22.96 31.22
N PHE A 254 -73.16 -22.30 30.36
CA PHE A 254 -74.11 -21.21 30.66
C PHE A 254 -73.68 -19.72 30.61
N THR A 255 -73.99 -19.12 29.44
CA THR A 255 -74.92 -17.98 29.20
C THR A 255 -74.91 -16.70 30.06
N ASN A 256 -74.69 -15.56 29.41
CA ASN A 256 -75.56 -14.35 29.32
C ASN A 256 -74.68 -13.10 29.02
N ILE A 257 -74.72 -12.48 27.83
CA ILE A 257 -75.67 -11.43 27.37
C ILE A 257 -75.89 -10.31 28.41
N ASN A 258 -75.06 -9.26 28.36
CA ASN A 258 -75.39 -7.88 27.95
C ASN A 258 -74.18 -6.95 28.13
#